data_AF-A0A2K1EB47-F1
#
_entry.id   AF-A0A2K1EB47-F1
#
_cell.length_a   1.000
_cell.length_b   1.000
_cell.length_c   1.000
_cell.angle_alpha   90.00
_cell.angle_beta   90.00
_cell.angle_gamma   90.00
#
_symmetry.space_group_name_H-M   'P 1'
#
loop_
_entity.id
_entity.type
_entity.pdbx_description
1 polymer ?
#
loop_
_entity_poly.entity_id
_entity_poly.type
_entity_poly.pdbx_seq_one_letter_code
_entity_poly.pdbx_strand_id
1 'polypeptide(L)' 'MSKTPDEKIMIPYLRKLVREHRALNRLIDTTKAIGARDDLKSLKRLRLRLKDKIVALQRHYYGRSFA' A
#
# COMPACT_ATOMS: atom_id res chain seq x y z
N MET A 1 -25.46 -11.62 -1.78
CA MET A 1 -24.00 -11.64 -2.00
C MET A 1 -23.33 -12.08 -0.70
N SER A 2 -23.11 -13.39 -0.58
CA SER A 2 -22.43 -14.01 0.57
C SER A 2 -20.95 -13.67 0.48
N LYS A 3 -20.45 -12.89 1.46
CA LYS A 3 -19.01 -12.60 1.60
C LYS A 3 -18.28 -13.92 1.82
N THR A 4 -17.36 -14.28 0.92
CA THR A 4 -16.56 -15.50 1.10
C THR A 4 -15.68 -15.35 2.35
N PRO A 5 -15.30 -16.46 3.02
CA PRO A 5 -14.40 -16.42 4.18
C PRO A 5 -13.12 -15.62 3.92
N ASP A 6 -12.64 -15.64 2.67
CA ASP A 6 -11.47 -14.92 2.20
C ASP A 6 -11.63 -13.39 2.33
N GLU A 7 -12.82 -12.83 2.04
CA GLU A 7 -13.06 -11.39 2.18
C GLU A 7 -12.90 -10.90 3.62
N LYS A 8 -13.28 -11.73 4.61
CA LYS A 8 -13.19 -11.37 6.03
C LYS A 8 -11.74 -11.25 6.49
N ILE A 9 -10.82 -12.02 5.90
CA ILE A 9 -9.38 -11.97 6.17
C ILE A 9 -8.72 -10.85 5.35
N MET A 10 -9.17 -10.65 4.11
CA MET A 10 -8.57 -9.69 3.18
C MET A 10 -8.88 -8.24 3.52
N ILE A 11 -10.07 -7.90 4.04
CA ILE A 11 -10.39 -6.52 4.42
C ILE A 11 -9.42 -5.99 5.49
N PRO A 12 -9.16 -6.70 6.62
CA PRO A 12 -8.13 -6.32 7.58
C PRO A 12 -6.73 -6.21 6.96
N TYR A 13 -6.38 -7.16 6.09
CA TYR A 13 -5.07 -7.17 5.45
C TYR A 13 -4.85 -5.98 4.51
N LEU A 14 -5.83 -5.69 3.64
CA LEU A 14 -5.82 -4.52 2.76
C LEU A 14 -5.74 -3.22 3.57
N ARG A 15 -6.49 -3.12 4.66
CA ARG A 15 -6.41 -1.96 5.58
C ARG A 15 -5.02 -1.79 6.18
N LYS A 16 -4.35 -2.90 6.55
CA LYS A 16 -2.97 -2.86 7.03
C LYS A 16 -2.02 -2.31 5.97
N LEU A 17 -2.09 -2.83 4.74
CA LEU A 17 -1.24 -2.38 3.63
C LEU A 17 -1.47 -0.90 3.30
N VAL A 18 -2.72 -0.43 3.30
CA VAL A 18 -3.03 0.99 3.06
C VAL A 18 -2.47 1.89 4.17
N ARG A 19 -2.50 1.45 5.44
CA ARG A 19 -1.90 2.20 6.56
C ARG A 19 -0.38 2.30 6.40
N GLU A 20 0.29 1.19 6.08
CA GLU A 20 1.73 1.15 5.80
C GLU A 20 2.09 2.07 4.63
N HIS A 21 1.28 2.09 3.57
CA HIS A 21 1.50 2.97 2.42
C HIS A 21 1.39 4.45 2.80
N ARG A 22 0.41 4.81 3.64
CA ARG A 22 0.29 6.18 4.18
C ARG A 22 1.46 6.56 5.08
N ALA A 23 1.94 5.63 5.91
CA ALA A 23 3.11 5.86 6.76
C ALA A 23 4.37 6.13 5.92
N LEU A 24 4.58 5.35 4.85
CA LEU A 24 5.68 5.58 3.91
C LEU A 24 5.58 6.92 3.19
N ASN A 25 4.38 7.33 2.77
CA ASN A 25 4.18 8.66 2.19
C ASN A 25 4.59 9.75 3.18
N ARG A 26 4.10 9.70 4.42
CA ARG A 26 4.46 10.70 5.44
C ARG A 26 5.97 10.73 5.68
N LEU A 27 6.60 9.56 5.77
CA LEU A 27 8.05 9.47 5.99
C LEU A 27 8.83 10.08 4.81
N ILE A 28 8.40 9.84 3.56
CA ILE A 28 9.00 10.47 2.37
C ILE A 28 8.83 11.99 2.43
N ASP A 29 7.64 12.48 2.77
CA ASP A 29 7.31 13.91 2.81
C ASP A 29 8.06 14.66 3.93
N THR A 30 8.35 13.97 5.05
CA THR A 30 9.06 14.56 6.19
C THR A 30 10.59 14.39 6.13
N THR A 31 11.10 13.53 5.25
CA THR A 31 12.55 13.33 5.10
C THR A 31 13.15 14.51 4.33
N LYS A 32 13.78 15.45 5.05
CA LYS A 32 14.41 16.66 4.51
C LYS A 32 15.95 16.69 4.62
N ALA A 33 16.55 15.63 5.15
CA ALA A 33 18.00 15.59 5.37
C ALA A 33 18.78 15.48 4.04
N ILE A 34 19.82 16.30 3.90
CA ILE A 34 20.65 16.42 2.69
C ILE A 34 21.38 15.10 2.34
N GLY A 35 21.59 14.21 3.32
CA GLY A 35 22.16 12.86 3.13
C GLY A 35 21.16 11.73 2.89
N ALA A 36 19.85 11.97 3.01
CA ALA A 36 18.83 10.91 2.95
C ALA A 36 18.40 10.56 1.52
N ARG A 37 19.20 10.89 0.48
CA ARG A 37 18.80 10.71 -0.92
C ARG A 37 18.63 9.23 -1.29
N ASP A 38 19.54 8.37 -0.82
CA ASP A 38 19.46 6.92 -1.03
C ASP A 38 18.37 6.28 -0.17
N ASP A 39 18.14 6.79 1.03
CA ASP A 39 17.03 6.37 1.89
C ASP A 39 15.69 6.72 1.23
N LEU A 40 15.53 7.94 0.71
CA LEU A 40 14.36 8.36 -0.05
C LEU A 40 14.12 7.48 -1.27
N LYS A 41 15.17 7.06 -1.97
CA LYS A 41 15.06 6.15 -3.12
C LYS A 41 14.54 4.78 -2.67
N SER A 42 15.06 4.25 -1.56
CA SER A 42 14.62 2.99 -0.97
C SER A 42 13.17 3.07 -0.48
N LEU A 43 12.79 4.16 0.19
CA LEU A 43 11.42 4.42 0.64
C LEU A 43 10.44 4.52 -0.52
N LYS A 44 10.79 5.24 -1.59
CA LYS A 44 9.96 5.34 -2.80
C LYS A 44 9.76 3.98 -3.48
N ARG A 45 10.81 3.14 -3.53
CA ARG A 45 10.73 1.77 -4.05
C ARG A 45 9.82 0.89 -3.20
N LEU A 46 9.94 0.97 -1.87
CA LEU A 46 9.09 0.23 -0.95
C LEU A 46 7.62 0.65 -1.09
N ARG A 47 7.35 1.96 -1.17
CA ARG A 47 6.02 2.50 -1.42
C ARG A 47 5.42 1.96 -2.73
N LEU A 48 6.21 1.94 -3.81
CA LEU A 48 5.75 1.45 -5.11
C LEU A 48 5.32 -0.02 -5.04
N ARG A 49 6.17 -0.89 -4.47
CA ARG A 49 5.83 -2.32 -4.28
C ARG A 49 4.56 -2.51 -3.45
N LEU A 50 4.38 -1.68 -2.43
CA LEU A 50 3.20 -1.73 -1.57
C LEU A 50 1.93 -1.28 -2.31
N LYS A 51 2.02 -0.24 -3.14
CA LYS A 51 0.94 0.18 -4.05
C LYS A 51 0.56 -0.95 -5.01
N ASP A 52 1.55 -1.57 -5.65
CA ASP A 52 1.29 -2.65 -6.60
C ASP A 52 0.60 -3.84 -5.93
N LYS A 53 1.00 -4.18 -4.70
CA LYS A 53 0.36 -5.22 -3.90
C LYS A 53 -1.09 -4.87 -3.55
N ILE A 54 -1.36 -3.63 -3.14
CA ILE A 54 -2.72 -3.14 -2.86
C ILE A 54 -3.58 -3.26 -4.11
N VAL A 55 -3.08 -2.79 -5.26
CA VAL A 55 -3.81 -2.83 -6.53
C VAL A 55 -4.07 -4.27 -6.98
N ALA A 56 -3.09 -5.16 -6.84
CA ALA A 56 -3.24 -6.58 -7.17
C ALA A 56 -4.34 -7.24 -6.31
N LEU A 57 -4.34 -6.99 -5.00
CA LEU A 57 -5.37 -7.48 -4.08
C LEU A 57 -6.74 -6.87 -4.42
N GLN A 58 -6.80 -5.56 -4.68
CA GLN A 58 -8.05 -4.90 -5.03
C GLN A 58 -8.64 -5.45 -6.33
N ARG A 59 -7.79 -5.71 -7.35
CA ARG A 59 -8.22 -6.30 -8.61
C ARG A 59 -8.71 -7.74 -8.43
N HIS A 60 -7.99 -8.53 -7.63
CA HIS A 60 -8.33 -9.93 -7.39
C HIS A 60 -9.66 -10.11 -6.65
N TYR A 61 -9.93 -9.25 -5.65
CA TYR A 61 -11.13 -9.41 -4.80
C TYR A 61 -12.30 -8.50 -5.16
N TYR A 62 -12.05 -7.30 -5.70
CA TYR A 62 -13.11 -6.30 -5.96
C TYR A 62 -13.35 -6.00 -7.43
N GLY A 63 -12.79 -6.79 -8.35
CA GLY A 63 -13.12 -6.79 -9.78
C GLY A 63 -13.33 -5.40 -10.38
N ARG A 64 -12.24 -4.76 -10.84
CA ARG A 64 -12.24 -3.53 -11.65
C ARG A 64 -13.28 -2.46 -11.24
N SER A 65 -13.47 -2.22 -9.94
CA SER A 65 -14.36 -1.16 -9.46
C SER A 65 -13.57 -0.10 -8.70
N PHE A 66 -12.67 0.59 -9.40
CA PHE A 66 -12.16 1.92 -9.05
C PHE A 66 -11.51 2.47 -10.35
N ALA A 67 -12.36 2.82 -11.31
CA ALA A 67 -12.01 3.71 -12.41
C ALA A 67 -12.26 5.15 -11.96
#